data_AF-A0A3C0C3Y4-F1
#
_entry.id   AF-A0A3C0C3Y4-F1
#
_cell.length_a   1.000
_cell.length_b   1.000
_cell.length_c   1.000
_cell.angle_alpha   90.00
_cell.angle_beta   90.00
_cell.angle_gamma   90.00
#
_symmetry.space_group_name_H-M   'P 1'
#
loop_
_entity.id
_entity.type
_entity.pdbx_description
1 polymer ?
#
loop_
_entity_poly.entity_id
_entity_poly.type
_entity_poly.pdbx_seq_one_letter_code
_entity_poly.pdbx_strand_id
1 'polypeptide(L)'
;AQLEALMTVRKLEEIRIFDALPGRAAAFVEKQQQLADRFGVKLIEAASSKKAVTDADVITTVTTSATPVFSNDDIKPGCHINGVGSYTPEKRELPAELLRRAGRIFVDNREAVLSEAGDFIIPMKEGLFSSDSIAGELGELILGNVEGRRSKDEITIYKTVGFATLD
;
A
#
# COMPACT_ATOMS: atom_id res chain seq x y z
N ALA A 1 2.26 -11.91 -7.86
CA ALA A 1 1.20 -11.91 -6.83
C ALA A 1 0.47 -10.56 -6.77
N GLN A 2 1.03 -9.52 -6.14
CA GLN A 2 0.30 -8.24 -5.95
C GLN A 2 -0.18 -7.60 -7.26
N LEU A 3 0.64 -7.58 -8.31
CA LEU A 3 0.25 -7.08 -9.64
C LEU A 3 -1.01 -7.76 -10.17
N GLU A 4 -1.02 -9.10 -10.15
CA GLU A 4 -2.14 -9.92 -10.64
C GLU A 4 -3.40 -9.71 -9.81
N ALA A 5 -3.26 -9.66 -8.48
CA ALA A 5 -4.37 -9.40 -7.58
C ALA A 5 -5.04 -8.05 -7.89
N LEU A 6 -4.26 -6.98 -8.07
CA LEU A 6 -4.76 -5.65 -8.42
C LEU A 6 -5.57 -5.66 -9.72
N MET A 7 -5.01 -6.27 -10.78
CA MET A 7 -5.69 -6.36 -12.08
C MET A 7 -6.94 -7.25 -12.04
N THR A 8 -7.01 -8.20 -11.11
CA THR A 8 -8.17 -9.09 -10.94
C THR A 8 -9.35 -8.37 -10.28
N VAL A 9 -9.10 -7.48 -9.32
CA VAL A 9 -10.16 -6.84 -8.54
C VAL A 9 -10.48 -5.41 -8.99
N ARG A 10 -9.69 -4.83 -9.89
CA ARG A 10 -9.92 -3.49 -10.47
C ARG A 10 -9.70 -3.50 -11.97
N LYS A 11 -10.56 -2.77 -12.68
CA LYS A 11 -10.33 -2.44 -14.08
C LYS A 11 -9.34 -1.29 -14.15
N LEU A 12 -8.07 -1.61 -14.37
CA LEU A 12 -6.97 -0.65 -14.46
C LEU A 12 -6.68 -0.34 -15.93
N GLU A 13 -6.29 0.90 -16.23
CA GLU A 13 -5.84 1.29 -17.58
C GLU A 13 -4.32 1.22 -17.68
N GLU A 14 -3.62 1.65 -16.62
CA GLU A 14 -2.17 1.59 -16.52
C GLU A 14 -1.70 1.26 -15.10
N ILE A 15 -0.50 0.69 -15.01
CA ILE A 15 0.23 0.46 -13.76
C ILE A 15 1.65 0.97 -13.92
N ARG A 16 2.02 1.92 -13.07
CA ARG A 16 3.36 2.51 -13.02
C ARG A 16 4.21 1.77 -11.99
N ILE A 17 5.40 1.35 -12.40
CA ILE A 17 6.29 0.49 -11.62
C ILE A 17 7.59 1.22 -11.37
N PHE A 18 8.00 1.26 -10.11
CA PHE A 18 9.27 1.84 -9.69
C PHE A 18 9.98 0.88 -8.74
N ASP A 19 11.30 0.80 -8.86
CA ASP A 19 12.19 0.14 -7.93
C ASP A 19 13.41 1.06 -7.74
N ALA A 20 13.92 1.16 -6.52
CA ALA A 20 15.09 1.99 -6.22
C ALA A 20 16.38 1.44 -6.86
N LEU A 21 16.42 0.15 -7.18
CA LEU A 21 17.56 -0.47 -7.84
C LEU A 21 17.42 -0.37 -9.37
N PRO A 22 18.43 0.18 -10.07
CA PRO A 22 18.38 0.34 -11.52
C PRO A 22 18.06 -0.95 -12.27
N GLY A 23 17.20 -0.85 -13.29
CA GLY A 23 16.85 -1.95 -14.18
C GLY A 23 15.86 -2.97 -13.61
N ARG A 24 15.59 -2.98 -12.29
CA ARG A 24 14.59 -3.91 -11.72
C ARG A 24 13.17 -3.61 -12.17
N ALA A 25 12.80 -2.34 -12.24
CA ALA A 25 11.49 -1.93 -12.74
C ALA A 25 11.31 -2.31 -14.22
N ALA A 26 12.27 -1.97 -15.08
CA ALA A 26 12.28 -2.38 -16.49
C ALA A 26 12.16 -3.91 -16.65
N ALA A 27 12.99 -4.69 -15.96
CA ALA A 27 12.96 -6.15 -16.03
C ALA A 27 11.63 -6.73 -15.53
N PHE A 28 11.03 -6.13 -14.50
CA PHE A 28 9.72 -6.55 -14.01
C PHE A 28 8.61 -6.24 -15.02
N VAL A 29 8.61 -5.05 -15.62
CA VAL A 29 7.68 -4.67 -16.71
C VAL A 29 7.77 -5.67 -17.85
N GLU A 30 8.97 -5.95 -18.35
CA GLU A 30 9.20 -6.91 -19.44
C GLU A 30 8.67 -8.30 -19.07
N LYS A 31 9.02 -8.80 -17.88
CA LYS A 31 8.60 -10.13 -17.40
C LYS A 31 7.08 -10.26 -17.25
N GLN A 32 6.39 -9.19 -16.88
CA GLN A 32 4.95 -9.21 -16.60
C GLN A 32 4.08 -8.74 -17.76
N GLN A 33 4.68 -8.33 -18.88
CA GLN A 33 3.95 -7.75 -20.01
C GLN A 33 2.85 -8.69 -20.53
N GLN A 34 3.16 -9.97 -20.74
CA GLN A 34 2.17 -10.96 -21.20
C GLN A 34 0.98 -11.10 -20.25
N LEU A 35 1.21 -11.00 -18.94
CA LEU A 35 0.15 -11.03 -17.95
C LEU A 35 -0.70 -9.77 -18.06
N ALA A 36 -0.08 -8.59 -18.12
CA ALA A 36 -0.78 -7.32 -18.23
C ALA A 36 -1.61 -7.21 -19.52
N ASP A 37 -1.10 -7.72 -20.64
CA ASP A 37 -1.81 -7.77 -21.92
C ASP A 37 -3.12 -8.56 -21.83
N ARG A 38 -3.14 -9.67 -21.07
CA ARG A 38 -4.36 -10.47 -20.82
C ARG A 38 -5.45 -9.70 -20.08
N PHE A 39 -5.05 -8.71 -19.28
CA PHE A 39 -5.97 -7.82 -18.57
C PHE A 39 -6.22 -6.50 -19.31
N GLY A 40 -5.55 -6.27 -20.45
CA GLY A 40 -5.63 -5.01 -21.20
C GLY A 40 -5.02 -3.82 -20.47
N VAL A 41 -4.01 -4.04 -19.63
CA VAL A 41 -3.38 -3.04 -18.77
C VAL A 41 -2.02 -2.63 -19.32
N LYS A 42 -1.73 -1.33 -19.36
CA LYS A 42 -0.41 -0.82 -19.76
C LYS A 42 0.55 -0.81 -18.57
N LEU A 43 1.68 -1.51 -18.66
CA LEU A 43 2.77 -1.38 -17.70
C LEU A 43 3.72 -0.24 -18.10
N ILE A 44 4.15 0.56 -17.13
CA ILE A 44 5.03 1.71 -17.35
C ILE A 44 6.14 1.68 -16.31
N GLU A 45 7.40 1.69 -16.74
CA GLU A 45 8.51 2.00 -15.85
C GLU A 45 8.47 3.50 -15.49
N ALA A 46 8.31 3.79 -14.21
CA ALA A 46 8.33 5.16 -13.70
C ALA A 46 9.76 5.62 -13.40
N ALA A 47 10.10 6.85 -13.78
CA ALA A 47 11.42 7.43 -13.57
C ALA A 47 11.76 7.74 -12.10
N SER A 48 10.77 7.75 -11.21
CA SER A 48 10.94 7.94 -9.77
C SER A 48 9.73 7.44 -8.99
N SER A 49 9.87 7.21 -7.69
CA SER A 49 8.75 6.86 -6.81
C SER A 49 7.64 7.91 -6.85
N LYS A 50 8.00 9.20 -6.80
CA LYS A 50 7.06 10.31 -6.98
C LYS A 50 6.23 10.17 -8.26
N LYS A 51 6.87 9.88 -9.40
CA LYS A 51 6.16 9.70 -10.67
C LYS A 51 5.26 8.47 -10.70
N ALA A 52 5.62 7.42 -9.96
CA ALA A 52 4.77 6.24 -9.81
C ALA A 52 3.50 6.54 -9.02
N VAL A 53 3.58 7.34 -7.94
CA VAL A 53 2.44 7.59 -7.04
C VAL A 53 1.59 8.80 -7.38
N THR A 54 2.15 9.78 -8.11
CA THR A 54 1.43 11.01 -8.49
C THR A 54 0.17 10.64 -9.29
N ASP A 55 -0.99 11.14 -8.85
CA ASP A 55 -2.31 10.87 -9.44
C ASP A 55 -2.77 9.39 -9.42
N ALA A 56 -2.08 8.50 -8.70
CA ALA A 56 -2.47 7.09 -8.63
C ALA A 56 -3.76 6.88 -7.82
N ASP A 57 -4.72 6.13 -8.37
CA ASP A 57 -5.93 5.71 -7.65
C ASP A 57 -5.64 4.65 -6.59
N VAL A 58 -4.68 3.77 -6.89
CA VAL A 58 -4.24 2.70 -6.01
C VAL A 58 -2.71 2.66 -6.00
N ILE A 59 -2.13 2.55 -4.82
CA ILE A 59 -0.69 2.39 -4.60
C ILE A 59 -0.47 1.09 -3.83
N THR A 60 0.50 0.30 -4.25
CA THR A 60 0.92 -0.90 -3.50
C THR A 60 2.43 -0.83 -3.29
N THR A 61 2.86 -0.83 -2.02
CA THR A 61 4.29 -0.86 -1.66
C THR A 61 4.71 -2.28 -1.29
N VAL A 62 5.77 -2.76 -1.92
CA VAL A 62 6.35 -4.10 -1.70
C VAL A 62 7.87 -3.99 -1.64
N THR A 63 8.37 -3.13 -0.77
CA THR A 63 9.78 -2.76 -0.65
C THR A 63 10.33 -3.17 0.72
N THR A 64 11.65 -3.28 0.80
CA THR A 64 12.37 -3.54 2.05
C THR A 64 12.96 -2.27 2.67
N SER A 65 12.40 -1.10 2.32
CA SER A 65 12.94 0.21 2.71
C SER A 65 12.94 0.43 4.23
N ALA A 66 13.97 1.11 4.73
CA ALA A 66 14.02 1.60 6.11
C ALA A 66 13.37 2.99 6.27
N THR A 67 13.06 3.66 5.16
CA THR A 67 12.49 5.02 5.13
C THR A 67 11.33 5.10 4.14
N PRO A 68 10.40 6.07 4.33
CA PRO A 68 9.26 6.23 3.44
C PRO A 68 9.68 6.35 1.98
N VAL A 69 9.00 5.63 1.08
CA VAL A 69 9.40 5.52 -0.34
C VAL A 69 8.79 6.61 -1.22
N PHE A 70 7.84 7.37 -0.70
CA PHE A 70 7.23 8.53 -1.35
C PHE A 70 6.87 9.60 -0.31
N SER A 71 6.62 10.83 -0.79
CA SER A 71 6.12 11.90 0.07
C SER A 71 4.61 11.79 0.27
N ASN A 72 4.15 12.15 1.46
CA ASN A 72 2.74 12.35 1.76
C ASN A 72 2.05 13.27 0.73
N ASP A 73 2.74 14.34 0.31
CA ASP A 73 2.16 15.38 -0.55
C ASP A 73 1.94 14.92 -2.00
N ASP A 74 2.54 13.79 -2.38
CA ASP A 74 2.36 13.21 -3.71
C ASP A 74 1.06 12.38 -3.81
N ILE A 75 0.35 12.17 -2.68
CA ILE A 75 -0.84 11.32 -2.59
C ILE A 75 -2.12 12.15 -2.78
N LYS A 76 -2.86 11.85 -3.86
CA LYS A 76 -4.15 12.48 -4.16
C LYS A 76 -5.25 12.05 -3.19
N PRO A 77 -6.27 12.90 -2.96
CA PRO A 77 -7.52 12.48 -2.32
C PRO A 77 -8.13 11.27 -3.03
N GLY A 78 -8.78 10.41 -2.27
CA GLY A 78 -9.42 9.19 -2.80
C GLY A 78 -8.48 8.00 -3.00
N CYS A 79 -7.16 8.18 -2.89
CA CYS A 79 -6.20 7.10 -3.10
C CYS A 79 -6.40 5.94 -2.11
N HIS A 80 -6.25 4.71 -2.60
CA HIS A 80 -6.15 3.51 -1.79
C HIS A 80 -4.71 3.01 -1.74
N ILE A 81 -4.18 2.73 -0.56
CA ILE A 81 -2.80 2.30 -0.36
C ILE A 81 -2.77 0.91 0.27
N ASN A 82 -2.04 -0.01 -0.34
CA ASN A 82 -1.67 -1.31 0.22
C ASN A 82 -0.22 -1.26 0.69
N GLY A 83 0.02 -1.34 1.99
CA GLY A 83 1.36 -1.47 2.57
C GLY A 83 1.70 -2.93 2.85
N VAL A 84 2.63 -3.52 2.12
CA VAL A 84 2.94 -4.96 2.19
C VAL A 84 4.37 -5.25 2.65
N GLY A 85 5.34 -4.38 2.33
CA GLY A 85 6.77 -4.67 2.44
C GLY A 85 7.40 -4.43 3.82
N SER A 86 6.82 -3.55 4.65
CA SER A 86 7.31 -3.36 6.03
C SER A 86 6.70 -4.40 7.00
N TYR A 87 7.53 -5.34 7.45
CA TYR A 87 7.21 -6.41 8.40
C TYR A 87 8.24 -6.52 9.54
N THR A 88 9.09 -5.49 9.72
CA THR A 88 9.97 -5.40 10.89
C THR A 88 9.87 -4.01 11.52
N PRO A 89 10.10 -3.87 12.85
CA PRO A 89 9.85 -2.61 13.56
C PRO A 89 10.68 -1.41 13.07
N GLU A 90 11.79 -1.68 12.38
CA GLU A 90 12.73 -0.67 11.87
C GLU A 90 12.43 -0.26 10.42
N LYS A 91 11.62 -1.04 9.69
CA LYS A 91 11.31 -0.78 8.29
C LYS A 91 10.02 0.00 8.16
N ARG A 92 10.00 1.00 7.30
CA ARG A 92 8.77 1.73 6.93
C ARG A 92 8.82 2.14 5.47
N GLU A 93 7.69 2.04 4.81
CA GLU A 93 7.49 2.43 3.42
C GLU A 93 6.56 3.64 3.33
N LEU A 94 5.65 3.78 4.31
CA LEU A 94 4.63 4.81 4.34
C LEU A 94 5.11 6.02 5.16
N PRO A 95 4.86 7.26 4.71
CA PRO A 95 5.12 8.45 5.50
C PRO A 95 4.12 8.53 6.67
N ALA A 96 4.58 8.95 7.85
CA ALA A 96 3.79 9.00 9.08
C ALA A 96 2.55 9.92 8.94
N GLU A 97 2.71 11.02 8.21
CA GLU A 97 1.67 12.00 7.93
C GLU A 97 0.51 11.42 7.13
N LEU A 98 0.77 10.39 6.30
CA LEU A 98 -0.26 9.70 5.54
C LEU A 98 -1.21 8.94 6.47
N LEU A 99 -0.71 8.35 7.56
CA LEU A 99 -1.56 7.68 8.55
C LEU A 99 -2.54 8.65 9.21
N ARG A 100 -2.14 9.92 9.41
CA ARG A 100 -3.00 10.97 9.96
C ARG A 100 -4.05 11.47 8.96
N ARG A 101 -3.72 11.47 7.67
CA ARG A 101 -4.63 11.87 6.58
C ARG A 101 -5.56 10.76 6.14
N ALA A 102 -5.23 9.51 6.42
CA ALA A 102 -6.09 8.38 6.09
C ALA A 102 -7.41 8.50 6.85
N GLY A 103 -8.53 8.49 6.12
CA GLY A 103 -9.85 8.43 6.76
C GLY A 103 -10.17 7.04 7.28
N ARG A 104 -9.59 6.01 6.67
CA ARG A 104 -9.68 4.61 7.11
C ARG A 104 -8.37 3.88 7.01
N ILE A 105 -8.05 3.13 8.05
CA ILE A 105 -6.92 2.21 8.07
C ILE A 105 -7.43 0.84 8.47
N PHE A 106 -7.15 -0.16 7.64
CA PHE A 106 -7.42 -1.55 7.90
C PHE A 106 -6.12 -2.33 7.97
N VAL A 107 -6.13 -3.39 8.77
CA VAL A 107 -4.98 -4.28 8.97
C VAL A 107 -5.39 -5.74 8.75
N ASP A 108 -4.46 -6.64 8.44
CA ASP A 108 -4.73 -8.08 8.42
C ASP A 108 -4.93 -8.64 9.83
N ASN A 109 -3.98 -8.36 10.72
CA ASN A 109 -4.02 -8.73 12.13
C ASN A 109 -3.45 -7.56 12.93
N ARG A 110 -4.28 -7.01 13.83
CA ARG A 110 -3.95 -5.80 14.59
C ARG A 110 -2.77 -6.02 15.52
N GLU A 111 -2.72 -7.15 16.22
CA GLU A 111 -1.63 -7.46 17.14
C GLU A 111 -0.29 -7.55 16.40
N ALA A 112 -0.25 -8.32 15.31
CA ALA A 112 0.95 -8.51 14.50
C ALA A 112 1.41 -7.20 13.84
N VAL A 113 0.50 -6.42 13.25
CA VAL A 113 0.88 -5.12 12.64
C VAL A 113 1.45 -4.17 13.68
N LEU A 114 0.87 -4.11 14.89
CA LEU A 114 1.35 -3.23 15.95
C LEU A 114 2.65 -3.70 16.62
N SER A 115 3.03 -4.98 16.48
CA SER A 115 4.28 -5.53 17.01
C SER A 115 5.41 -5.60 15.98
N GLU A 116 5.08 -5.71 14.68
CA GLU A 116 6.04 -5.97 13.61
C GLU A 116 6.15 -4.83 12.58
N ALA A 117 5.10 -4.09 12.27
CA ALA A 117 5.17 -3.10 11.18
C ALA A 117 5.77 -1.77 11.64
N GLY A 118 7.01 -1.48 11.24
CA GLY A 118 7.62 -0.16 11.48
C GLY A 118 6.84 1.01 10.84
N ASP A 119 6.02 0.75 9.81
CA ASP A 119 5.04 1.71 9.28
C ASP A 119 4.13 2.28 10.37
N PHE A 120 3.81 1.52 11.42
CA PHE A 120 2.92 1.90 12.52
C PHE A 120 3.68 2.16 13.83
N ILE A 121 4.65 1.30 14.15
CA ILE A 121 5.41 1.37 15.41
C ILE A 121 6.20 2.68 15.52
N ILE A 122 6.85 3.11 14.43
CA ILE A 122 7.67 4.31 14.44
C ILE A 122 6.80 5.55 14.66
N PRO A 123 5.71 5.78 13.88
CA PRO A 123 4.79 6.90 14.13
C PRO A 123 4.13 6.89 15.53
N MET A 124 3.85 5.71 16.11
CA MET A 124 3.34 5.63 17.49
C MET A 124 4.35 6.11 18.51
N LYS A 125 5.62 5.68 18.39
CA LYS A 125 6.71 6.13 19.27
C LYS A 125 6.97 7.63 19.13
N GLU A 126 6.78 8.18 17.93
CA GLU A 126 6.90 9.62 17.64
C GLU A 126 5.67 10.44 18.08
N GLY A 127 4.60 9.79 18.57
CA GLY A 127 3.35 10.46 18.97
C GLY A 127 2.52 10.98 17.79
N LEU A 128 2.80 10.52 16.56
CA LEU A 128 2.12 10.93 15.33
C LEU A 128 0.93 10.03 14.98
N PHE A 129 0.81 8.85 15.61
CA PHE A 129 -0.24 7.88 15.36
C PHE A 129 -0.74 7.23 16.66
N SER A 130 -2.03 6.90 16.73
CA SER A 130 -2.63 6.07 17.78
C SER A 130 -3.22 4.81 17.15
N SER A 131 -3.08 3.66 17.81
CA SER A 131 -3.71 2.40 17.40
C SER A 131 -5.24 2.48 17.31
N ASP A 132 -5.85 3.43 18.03
CA ASP A 132 -7.30 3.68 17.98
C ASP A 132 -7.75 4.22 16.62
N SER A 133 -6.83 4.75 15.81
CA SER A 133 -7.10 5.20 14.45
C SER A 133 -7.28 4.04 13.45
N ILE A 134 -6.96 2.80 13.84
CA ILE A 134 -7.21 1.61 13.01
C ILE A 134 -8.70 1.27 13.06
N ALA A 135 -9.36 1.40 11.90
CA ALA A 135 -10.80 1.24 11.74
C ALA A 135 -11.28 -0.20 11.95
N GLY A 136 -10.44 -1.20 11.69
CA GLY A 136 -10.75 -2.61 11.88
C GLY A 136 -9.76 -3.54 11.18
N GLU A 137 -9.94 -4.82 11.37
CA GLU A 137 -9.24 -5.87 10.64
C GLU A 137 -9.96 -6.22 9.33
N LEU A 138 -9.25 -6.84 8.39
CA LEU A 138 -9.80 -7.23 7.09
C LEU A 138 -11.00 -8.18 7.23
N GLY A 139 -10.96 -9.10 8.20
CA GLY A 139 -12.08 -10.01 8.48
C GLY A 139 -13.34 -9.28 8.92
N GLU A 140 -13.20 -8.26 9.79
CA GLU A 140 -14.32 -7.43 10.24
C GLU A 140 -14.93 -6.65 9.07
N LEU A 141 -14.09 -6.16 8.15
CA LEU A 141 -14.53 -5.45 6.95
C LEU A 141 -15.31 -6.38 6.00
N ILE A 142 -14.80 -7.60 5.76
CA ILE A 142 -15.44 -8.59 4.88
C ILE A 142 -16.80 -9.02 5.43
N LEU A 143 -16.91 -9.18 6.75
CA LEU A 143 -18.16 -9.54 7.43
C LEU A 143 -19.15 -8.37 7.53
N GLY A 144 -18.75 -7.15 7.16
CA GLY A 144 -19.58 -5.96 7.25
C GLY A 144 -19.74 -5.42 8.68
N ASN A 145 -18.90 -5.86 9.62
CA ASN A 145 -18.91 -5.38 11.01
C ASN A 145 -18.36 -3.95 11.12
N VAL A 146 -17.51 -3.56 10.18
CA VAL A 146 -16.98 -2.21 10.04
C VAL A 146 -17.19 -1.71 8.61
N GLU A 147 -17.57 -0.44 8.47
CA GLU A 147 -17.72 0.18 7.15
C GLU A 147 -16.36 0.42 6.50
N GLY A 148 -16.26 0.10 5.21
CA GLY A 148 -15.12 0.44 4.36
C GLY A 148 -15.00 1.94 4.07
N ARG A 149 -14.73 2.26 2.80
CA ARG A 149 -14.64 3.63 2.30
C ARG A 149 -16.00 4.35 2.41
N ARG A 150 -16.00 5.56 2.96
CA ARG A 150 -17.19 6.39 3.22
C ARG A 150 -17.38 7.52 2.22
N SER A 151 -16.31 7.95 1.55
CA SER A 151 -16.39 8.99 0.52
C SER A 151 -15.37 8.80 -0.58
N LYS A 152 -15.60 9.45 -1.73
CA LYS A 152 -14.71 9.39 -2.90
C LYS A 152 -13.33 10.01 -2.63
N ASP A 153 -13.25 10.98 -1.73
CA ASP A 153 -12.03 11.75 -1.45
C ASP A 153 -11.24 11.16 -0.26
N GLU A 154 -11.82 10.19 0.44
CA GLU A 154 -11.19 9.53 1.58
C GLU A 154 -9.92 8.78 1.16
N ILE A 155 -8.81 8.99 1.86
CA ILE A 155 -7.64 8.13 1.69
C ILE A 155 -7.85 6.88 2.55
N THR A 156 -7.65 5.70 1.95
CA THR A 156 -7.80 4.42 2.65
C THR A 156 -6.49 3.65 2.63
N ILE A 157 -6.08 3.09 3.76
CA ILE A 157 -4.87 2.27 3.88
C ILE A 157 -5.28 0.86 4.28
N TYR A 158 -4.68 -0.13 3.63
CA TYR A 158 -4.63 -1.50 4.09
C TYR A 158 -3.16 -1.86 4.37
N LYS A 159 -2.87 -2.36 5.58
CA LYS A 159 -1.54 -2.84 5.96
C LYS A 159 -1.59 -4.33 6.24
N THR A 160 -0.59 -5.05 5.74
CA THR A 160 -0.41 -6.47 6.05
C THR A 160 1.04 -6.74 6.42
N VAL A 161 1.26 -7.61 7.40
CA VAL A 161 2.57 -8.20 7.72
C VAL A 161 2.64 -9.69 7.33
N GLY A 162 1.52 -10.25 6.89
CA GLY A 162 1.37 -11.67 6.60
C GLY A 162 0.91 -12.42 7.83
N PHE A 163 0.04 -13.40 7.63
CA PHE A 163 -0.49 -14.21 8.71
C PHE A 163 -0.58 -15.67 8.24
N ALA A 164 -0.20 -16.61 9.11
CA ALA A 164 -0.01 -18.02 8.74
C ALA A 164 -1.25 -18.69 8.14
N THR A 165 -2.46 -18.18 8.40
CA THR A 165 -3.70 -18.71 7.78
C THR A 165 -3.89 -18.27 6.33
N LEU A 166 -3.05 -17.36 5.81
CA LEU A 166 -3.06 -16.86 4.44
C LEU A 166 -2.05 -17.58 3.53
N ASP A 167 -1.21 -18.45 4.10
CA ASP A 167 -0.25 -19.32 3.40
C ASP A 167 -0.89 -20.66 2.99
#